data_AF-A0A662SQF3-F1
#
_entry.id   AF-A0A662SQF3-F1
#
_cell.length_a   1.000
_cell.length_b   1.000
_cell.length_c   1.000
_cell.angle_alpha   90.00
_cell.angle_beta   90.00
_cell.angle_gamma   90.00
#
_symmetry.space_group_name_H-M   'P 1'
#
loop_
_entity.id
_entity.type
_entity.pdbx_description
1 polymer ?
#
loop_
_entity_poly.entity_id
_entity_poly.type
_entity_poly.pdbx_seq_one_letter_code
_entity_poly.pdbx_strand_id
1 'polypeptide(L)'
;MRAGRVLAAILAVLALVRVTTVWAQDPISEALEREFQIIMDILVSIKDWFVTLGRVLSGVLIVVGVVLWASDIFSYKGKRLITSGVVLFFILELLS
;
A
#
# COMPACT_ATOMS: atom_id res chain seq x y z
N MET A 1 -23.94 8.44 -49.24
CA MET A 1 -24.37 7.17 -48.62
C MET A 1 -23.41 6.59 -47.56
N ARG A 2 -22.13 7.01 -47.46
CA ARG A 2 -21.18 6.43 -46.47
C ARG A 2 -21.28 7.05 -45.07
N ALA A 3 -21.56 8.35 -44.94
CA ALA A 3 -21.60 9.03 -43.64
C ALA A 3 -22.70 8.52 -42.68
N GLY A 4 -23.90 8.20 -43.20
CA GLY A 4 -25.00 7.69 -42.38
C GLY A 4 -24.74 6.30 -41.79
N ARG A 5 -23.96 5.45 -42.48
CA ARG A 5 -23.58 4.12 -41.98
C ARG A 5 -22.53 4.19 -40.87
N VAL A 6 -21.63 5.18 -40.95
CA VAL A 6 -20.61 5.42 -39.91
C VAL A 6 -21.27 5.98 -38.64
N LEU A 7 -22.20 6.93 -38.77
CA LEU A 7 -22.99 7.45 -37.65
C LEU A 7 -23.82 6.35 -36.97
N ALA A 8 -24.48 5.50 -37.76
CA ALA A 8 -25.23 4.36 -37.23
C ALA A 8 -24.35 3.36 -36.48
N ALA A 9 -23.14 3.09 -36.97
CA ALA A 9 -22.18 2.20 -36.31
C ALA A 9 -21.67 2.79 -34.99
N ILE A 10 -21.37 4.09 -34.94
CA ILE A 10 -20.92 4.77 -33.72
C ILE A 10 -22.04 4.77 -32.66
N LEU A 11 -23.28 5.03 -33.06
CA LEU A 11 -24.43 4.98 -32.16
C LEU A 11 -24.70 3.56 -31.65
N ALA A 12 -24.54 2.54 -32.49
CA ALA A 12 -24.69 1.15 -32.08
C ALA A 12 -23.62 0.75 -31.04
N VAL A 13 -22.37 1.19 -31.20
CA VAL A 13 -21.30 0.95 -30.23
C VAL A 13 -21.56 1.68 -28.92
N LEU A 14 -21.97 2.95 -28.95
CA LEU A 14 -22.33 3.71 -27.75
C LEU A 14 -23.52 3.10 -27.01
N ALA A 15 -24.52 2.59 -27.74
CA ALA A 15 -25.65 1.88 -27.15
C ALA A 15 -25.21 0.56 -26.49
N LEU A 16 -24.31 -0.18 -27.11
CA LEU A 16 -23.76 -1.42 -26.54
C LEU A 16 -22.97 -1.16 -25.26
N VAL A 17 -22.13 -0.11 -25.24
CA VAL A 17 -21.39 0.33 -24.05
C VAL A 17 -22.35 0.77 -22.93
N ARG A 18 -23.40 1.53 -23.26
CA ARG A 18 -24.43 1.92 -22.27
C ARG A 18 -25.14 0.71 -21.68
N VAL A 19 -25.55 -0.25 -22.51
CA VAL A 19 -26.22 -1.46 -22.04
C VAL A 19 -25.30 -2.27 -21.12
N THR A 20 -24.03 -2.46 -21.47
CA THR A 20 -23.08 -3.19 -20.61
C THR A 20 -22.80 -2.47 -19.30
N THR A 21 -22.84 -1.14 -19.26
CA THR A 21 -22.68 -0.38 -18.00
C THR A 21 -23.90 -0.48 -17.08
N VAL A 22 -25.11 -0.66 -17.61
CA VAL A 22 -26.33 -0.80 -16.81
C VAL A 22 -26.37 -2.14 -16.07
N TRP A 23 -25.86 -3.22 -16.69
CA TRP A 23 -25.71 -4.53 -16.02
C TRP A 23 -24.50 -4.60 -15.06
N ALA A 24 -23.62 -3.60 -15.08
CA ALA A 24 -22.49 -3.50 -14.14
C ALA A 24 -22.85 -2.74 -12.85
N GLN A 25 -23.95 -1.96 -12.87
CA GLN A 25 -24.47 -1.23 -11.72
C GLN A 25 -25.57 -2.03 -11.01
N ASP A 26 -25.23 -3.19 -10.47
CA ASP A 26 -26.09 -3.81 -9.47
C ASP A 26 -25.91 -3.05 -8.14
N PRO A 27 -26.98 -2.52 -7.51
CA PRO A 27 -26.85 -1.79 -6.24
C PRO A 27 -26.25 -2.66 -5.12
N ILE A 28 -26.31 -3.99 -5.27
CA ILE A 28 -25.69 -4.96 -4.38
C ILE A 28 -24.17 -5.00 -4.59
N SER A 29 -23.66 -4.92 -5.83
CA SER A 29 -22.22 -4.92 -6.09
C SER A 29 -21.57 -3.62 -5.60
N GLU A 30 -22.22 -2.46 -5.79
CA GLU A 30 -21.73 -1.18 -5.28
C GLU A 30 -21.66 -1.14 -3.73
N ALA A 31 -22.66 -1.73 -3.05
CA ALA A 31 -22.64 -1.84 -1.59
C ALA A 31 -21.52 -2.77 -1.11
N LEU A 32 -21.34 -3.92 -1.76
CA LEU A 32 -20.28 -4.86 -1.42
C LEU A 32 -18.89 -4.27 -1.66
N GLU A 33 -18.71 -3.57 -2.78
CA GLU A 33 -17.47 -2.86 -3.13
C GLU A 33 -17.10 -1.85 -2.04
N ARG A 34 -18.07 -1.06 -1.55
CA ARG A 34 -17.84 -0.10 -0.45
C ARG A 34 -17.40 -0.78 0.85
N GLU A 35 -18.05 -1.86 1.24
CA GLU A 35 -17.66 -2.61 2.45
C GLU A 35 -16.25 -3.21 2.31
N PHE A 36 -15.91 -3.73 1.12
CA PHE A 36 -14.56 -4.20 0.82
C PHE A 36 -13.53 -3.08 0.88
N GLN A 37 -13.83 -1.89 0.35
CA GLN A 37 -12.93 -0.73 0.44
C GLN A 37 -12.71 -0.31 1.89
N ILE A 38 -13.74 -0.31 2.74
CA ILE A 38 -13.58 0.00 4.17
C ILE A 38 -12.63 -0.99 4.85
N ILE A 39 -12.78 -2.29 4.56
CA ILE A 39 -11.89 -3.31 5.12
C ILE A 39 -10.45 -3.13 4.63
N MET A 40 -10.27 -2.82 3.33
CA MET A 40 -8.96 -2.56 2.76
C MET A 40 -8.31 -1.31 3.37
N ASP A 41 -9.07 -0.24 3.56
CA ASP A 41 -8.60 0.99 4.20
C ASP A 41 -8.15 0.75 5.65
N ILE A 42 -8.90 -0.07 6.41
CA ILE A 42 -8.50 -0.48 7.75
C ILE A 42 -7.18 -1.26 7.69
N LEU A 43 -7.04 -2.18 6.73
CA LEU A 43 -5.84 -3.01 6.60
C LEU A 43 -4.62 -2.17 6.23
N VAL A 44 -4.78 -1.20 5.33
CA VAL A 44 -3.74 -0.22 4.95
C VAL A 44 -3.38 0.65 6.14
N SER A 45 -4.36 1.16 6.89
CA SER A 45 -4.11 1.95 8.10
C SER A 45 -3.31 1.16 9.13
N ILE A 46 -3.68 -0.11 9.38
CA ILE A 46 -2.93 -0.99 10.28
C ILE A 46 -1.49 -1.17 9.78
N LYS A 47 -1.30 -1.46 8.49
CA LYS A 47 0.03 -1.58 7.87
C LYS A 47 0.86 -0.32 8.13
N ASP A 48 0.31 0.86 7.87
CA ASP A 48 1.02 2.14 8.01
C ASP A 48 1.41 2.42 9.47
N TRP A 49 0.55 2.05 10.42
CA TRP A 49 0.88 2.08 11.86
C TRP A 49 2.07 1.17 12.19
N PHE A 50 2.07 -0.07 11.69
CA PHE A 50 3.19 -1.00 11.90
C PHE A 50 4.49 -0.52 11.25
N VAL A 51 4.42 0.05 10.04
CA VAL A 51 5.60 0.63 9.37
C VAL A 51 6.16 1.80 10.19
N THR A 52 5.29 2.65 10.71
CA THR A 52 5.68 3.79 11.55
C THR A 52 6.34 3.34 12.85
N LEU A 53 5.74 2.37 13.55
CA LEU A 53 6.32 1.77 14.76
C LEU A 53 7.68 1.12 14.46
N GLY A 54 7.76 0.39 13.35
CA GLY A 54 9.00 -0.22 12.89
C GLY A 54 10.11 0.81 12.68
N ARG A 55 9.81 1.97 12.09
CA ARG A 55 10.79 3.04 11.84
C ARG A 55 11.35 3.58 13.15
N VAL A 56 10.48 3.80 14.14
CA VAL A 56 10.90 4.23 15.49
C VAL A 56 11.79 3.17 16.14
N LEU A 57 11.37 1.89 16.12
CA LEU A 57 12.14 0.77 16.64
C LEU A 57 13.52 0.65 16.00
N SER A 58 13.60 0.77 14.67
CA SER A 58 14.85 0.78 13.92
C SER A 58 15.79 1.90 14.41
N GLY A 59 15.28 3.12 14.54
CA GLY A 59 16.05 4.26 15.06
C GLY A 59 16.57 3.99 16.48
N VAL A 60 15.73 3.45 17.37
CA VAL A 60 16.12 3.10 18.73
C VAL A 60 17.22 2.04 18.74
N LEU A 61 17.11 0.99 17.93
CA LEU A 61 18.14 -0.06 17.82
C LEU A 61 19.49 0.52 17.39
N ILE A 62 19.49 1.45 16.44
CA ILE A 62 20.70 2.13 15.97
C ILE A 62 21.30 2.98 17.09
N VAL A 63 20.51 3.85 17.72
CA VAL A 63 20.99 4.76 18.78
C VAL A 63 21.53 3.97 19.97
N VAL A 64 20.78 2.99 20.47
CA VAL A 64 21.23 2.11 21.57
C VAL A 64 22.49 1.35 21.14
N GLY A 65 22.53 0.87 19.91
CA GLY A 65 23.69 0.17 19.37
C GLY A 65 24.95 1.04 19.33
N VAL A 66 24.82 2.31 18.94
CA VAL A 66 25.91 3.30 18.93
C VAL A 66 26.39 3.58 20.35
N VAL A 67 25.48 3.78 21.31
CA VAL A 67 25.83 4.01 22.72
C VAL A 67 26.59 2.82 23.31
N LEU A 68 26.11 1.60 23.07
CA LEU A 68 26.77 0.36 23.50
C LEU A 68 28.14 0.15 22.83
N TRP A 69 28.26 0.56 21.57
CA TRP A 69 29.52 0.49 20.84
C TRP A 69 30.55 1.49 21.38
N ALA A 70 30.14 2.74 21.63
CA ALA A 70 30.99 3.80 22.16
C ALA A 70 31.46 3.55 23.60
N SER A 71 30.65 2.84 24.39
CA SER A 71 30.96 2.57 25.80
C SER A 71 31.97 1.42 25.98
N ASP A 72 32.35 0.73 24.91
CA ASP A 72 33.28 -0.42 24.83
C ASP A 72 32.94 -1.66 25.68
N ILE A 73 32.03 -1.55 26.65
CA ILE A 73 31.56 -2.63 27.54
C ILE A 73 30.84 -3.74 26.75
N PHE A 74 30.17 -3.40 25.64
CA PHE A 74 29.44 -4.35 24.80
C PHE A 74 29.63 -4.09 23.29
N SER A 75 30.84 -3.72 22.88
CA SER A 75 31.18 -3.28 21.51
C SER A 75 30.67 -4.23 20.41
N TYR A 76 30.82 -5.55 20.58
CA TYR A 76 30.33 -6.55 19.62
C TYR A 76 28.80 -6.60 19.53
N LYS A 77 28.10 -6.50 20.66
CA LYS A 77 26.62 -6.48 20.69
C LYS A 77 26.09 -5.17 20.14
N GLY A 78 26.76 -4.04 20.43
CA GLY A 78 26.44 -2.72 19.88
C GLY A 78 26.47 -2.71 18.37
N LYS A 79 27.56 -3.19 17.74
CA LYS A 79 27.67 -3.30 16.28
C LYS A 79 26.56 -4.16 15.67
N ARG A 80 26.25 -5.32 16.28
CA ARG A 80 25.15 -6.18 15.84
C ARG A 80 23.80 -5.47 15.91
N LEU A 81 23.56 -4.70 16.97
CA LEU A 81 22.32 -3.96 17.17
C LEU A 81 22.15 -2.85 16.14
N ILE A 82 23.23 -2.12 15.83
CA ILE A 82 23.26 -1.14 14.73
C ILE A 82 22.91 -1.82 13.42
N THR A 83 23.57 -2.93 13.08
CA THR A 83 23.29 -3.64 11.82
C THR A 83 21.85 -4.13 11.73
N SER A 84 21.27 -4.67 12.82
CA SER A 84 19.86 -5.07 12.81
C SER A 84 18.91 -3.88 12.65
N GLY A 85 19.22 -2.74 13.28
CA GLY A 85 18.44 -1.52 13.14
C GLY A 85 18.49 -0.98 11.71
N VAL A 86 19.67 -0.98 11.08
CA VAL A 86 19.86 -0.57 9.68
C VAL A 86 19.14 -1.52 8.72
N VAL A 87 19.24 -2.84 8.92
CA VAL A 87 18.52 -3.81 8.09
C VAL A 87 17.01 -3.63 8.23
N LEU A 88 16.51 -3.46 9.46
CA LEU A 88 15.10 -3.19 9.70
C LEU A 88 14.65 -1.89 9.02
N PHE A 89 15.47 -0.83 9.06
CA PHE A 89 15.21 0.42 8.36
C PHE A 89 14.99 0.17 6.86
N PHE A 90 15.91 -0.55 6.21
CA PHE A 90 15.80 -0.87 4.78
C PHE A 90 14.57 -1.72 4.46
N ILE A 91 14.25 -2.71 5.29
CA ILE A 91 13.04 -3.53 5.09
C ILE A 91 11.78 -2.66 5.15
N LEU A 92 11.71 -1.73 6.11
CA LEU A 92 10.57 -0.84 6.27
C LEU A 92 10.48 0.19 5.15
N GLU A 93 11.62 0.67 4.66
CA GLU A 93 11.67 1.60 3.52
C GLU A 93 11.20 0.94 2.22
N LEU A 94 11.40 -0.37 2.06
CA LEU A 94 10.87 -1.14 0.94
C LEU A 94 9.36 -1.45 1.07
N LEU A 95 8.84 -1.44 2.30
CA LEU A 95 7.43 -1.78 2.60
C LEU A 95 6.53 -0.52 2.64
N SER A 96 7.13 0.64 2.90
CA SER A 96 6.51 1.97 2.86
C SER A 96 6.11 2.37 1.44
#